data_AF-A0A0J0XG40-F1
#
_entry.id   AF-A0A0J0XG40-F1
#
_cell.length_a   1.000
_cell.length_b   1.000
_cell.length_c   1.000
_cell.angle_alpha   90.00
_cell.angle_beta   90.00
_cell.angle_gamma   90.00
#
_symmetry.space_group_name_H-M   'P 1'
#
loop_
_entity.id
_entity.type
_entity.pdbx_description
1 polymer ?
#
loop_
_entity_poly.entity_id
_entity_poly.type
_entity_poly.pdbx_seq_one_letter_code
_entity_poly.pdbx_strand_id
1 'polypeptide(L)'
;MSAPVFETNLPPLALFGRHMHTTPATLFVADELFRAGDDYVVKDANGAAILRADAREWSRLEKKVVYDDELQLGEIRDALALHRTVEFVGGAGTPLKVEHRRSEVGGREAAFRVDLGKLTLAVVGDWKAHAVDIVSEDGGLVARVTHDRATLHEGMYVTSQGKTKIGEAAETQYKVEVAPRVDLSLIGIVCICLDMLQQKVC
;
A
#
# COMPACT_ATOMS: atom_id res chain seq x y z
N MET A 1 -14.78 14.97 -12.75
CA MET A 1 -13.45 14.33 -12.81
C MET A 1 -13.62 13.04 -13.59
N SER A 2 -12.86 12.83 -14.67
CA SER A 2 -12.89 11.57 -15.43
C SER A 2 -12.38 10.45 -14.52
N ALA A 3 -13.07 9.31 -14.46
CA ALA A 3 -12.57 8.13 -13.79
C ALA A 3 -11.19 7.74 -14.40
N PRO A 4 -10.26 7.18 -13.60
CA PRO A 4 -9.04 6.61 -14.15
C PRO A 4 -9.43 5.52 -15.15
N VAL A 5 -8.92 5.63 -16.38
CA VAL A 5 -9.06 4.57 -17.36
C VAL A 5 -7.96 3.56 -17.06
N PHE A 6 -8.28 2.53 -16.28
CA PHE A 6 -7.41 1.37 -16.13
C PHE A 6 -7.47 0.55 -17.41
N GLU A 7 -6.30 0.18 -17.94
CA GLU A 7 -6.24 -0.75 -19.06
C GLU A 7 -6.62 -2.16 -18.57
N THR A 8 -7.49 -2.83 -19.33
CA THR A 8 -8.03 -4.16 -18.96
C THR A 8 -7.08 -5.31 -19.30
N ASN A 9 -5.94 -5.03 -19.92
CA ASN A 9 -5.01 -6.04 -20.45
C ASN A 9 -3.88 -6.44 -19.49
N LEU A 10 -3.89 -5.96 -18.23
CA LEU A 10 -2.90 -6.39 -17.25
C LEU A 10 -3.05 -7.90 -16.95
N PRO A 11 -1.94 -8.67 -16.94
CA PRO A 11 -1.98 -10.04 -16.44
C PRO A 11 -2.37 -10.03 -14.94
N PRO A 12 -2.99 -11.11 -14.41
CA PRO A 12 -3.30 -11.20 -12.99
C PRO A 12 -2.07 -10.97 -12.14
N LEU A 13 -2.17 -9.99 -11.24
CA LEU A 13 -1.08 -9.62 -10.37
C LEU A 13 -1.49 -9.87 -8.93
N ALA A 14 -0.90 -10.89 -8.31
CA ALA A 14 -1.26 -11.32 -6.97
C ALA A 14 -0.05 -11.69 -6.12
N LEU A 15 -0.17 -11.41 -4.82
CA LEU A 15 0.70 -11.98 -3.81
C LEU A 15 0.04 -13.20 -3.17
N PHE A 16 -1.22 -13.08 -2.78
CA PHE A 16 -2.02 -14.18 -2.20
C PHE A 16 -3.22 -14.53 -3.06
N GLY A 17 -3.74 -13.57 -3.85
CA GLY A 17 -4.85 -13.75 -4.77
C GLY A 17 -6.22 -13.83 -4.10
N ARG A 18 -6.31 -13.57 -2.79
CA ARG A 18 -7.54 -13.67 -1.99
C ARG A 18 -8.48 -12.49 -2.22
N HIS A 19 -7.92 -11.32 -2.44
CA HIS A 19 -8.64 -10.06 -2.55
C HIS A 19 -8.49 -9.48 -3.96
N MET A 20 -8.69 -10.31 -4.98
CA MET A 20 -8.60 -9.90 -6.39
C MET A 20 -10.00 -9.71 -6.98
N HIS A 21 -10.21 -8.56 -7.63
CA HIS A 21 -11.49 -8.22 -8.25
C HIS A 21 -11.37 -8.20 -9.78
N THR A 22 -12.47 -8.49 -10.48
CA THR A 22 -12.55 -8.40 -11.95
C THR A 22 -12.87 -7.00 -12.45
N THR A 23 -13.21 -6.08 -11.54
CA THR A 23 -13.46 -4.66 -11.79
C THR A 23 -12.48 -3.83 -10.98
N PRO A 24 -12.27 -2.55 -11.34
CA PRO A 24 -11.47 -1.66 -10.50
C PRO A 24 -12.07 -1.59 -9.09
N ALA A 25 -11.21 -1.53 -8.08
CA ALA A 25 -11.60 -1.50 -6.68
C ALA A 25 -10.87 -0.36 -5.97
N THR A 26 -11.46 0.13 -4.88
CA THR A 26 -10.88 1.20 -4.08
C THR A 26 -10.45 0.65 -2.73
N LEU A 27 -9.26 1.05 -2.30
CA LEU A 27 -8.72 0.85 -0.99
C LEU A 27 -8.57 2.17 -0.24
N PHE A 28 -8.68 2.08 1.07
CA PHE A 28 -8.30 3.12 2.00
C PHE A 28 -7.19 2.59 2.89
N VAL A 29 -6.06 3.29 2.92
CA VAL A 29 -4.94 2.99 3.81
C VAL A 29 -4.95 4.05 4.89
N ALA A 30 -4.94 3.61 6.15
CA ALA A 30 -4.93 4.50 7.31
C ALA A 30 -3.91 4.03 8.35
N ASP A 31 -3.19 5.00 8.93
CA ASP A 31 -2.35 4.82 10.11
C ASP A 31 -3.22 4.90 11.38
N GLU A 32 -3.25 3.81 12.18
CA GLU A 32 -3.89 3.74 13.48
C GLU A 32 -2.93 4.24 14.58
N LEU A 33 -3.05 5.52 14.95
CA LEU A 33 -2.31 6.12 16.06
C LEU A 33 -2.59 5.54 17.46
N PHE A 34 -3.59 4.67 17.61
CA PHE A 34 -4.15 4.34 18.92
C PHE A 34 -3.45 3.16 19.64
N ARG A 35 -2.63 2.38 18.94
CA ARG A 35 -1.78 1.33 19.54
C ARG A 35 -0.37 1.49 18.98
N ALA A 36 0.60 1.74 19.87
CA ALA A 36 2.03 1.86 19.55
C ALA A 36 2.49 3.00 18.60
N GLY A 37 1.62 3.61 17.80
CA GLY A 37 1.88 4.81 16.99
C GLY A 37 2.53 4.55 15.62
N ASP A 38 2.34 3.34 15.06
CA ASP A 38 2.85 2.95 13.74
C ASP A 38 2.10 1.68 13.23
N ASP A 39 0.79 1.59 13.45
CA ASP A 39 -0.04 0.43 13.02
C ASP A 39 -0.83 0.83 11.77
N TYR A 40 -1.05 -0.08 10.81
CA TYR A 40 -1.77 0.21 9.57
C TYR A 40 -3.02 -0.64 9.44
N VAL A 41 -4.09 -0.04 8.92
CA VAL A 41 -5.27 -0.77 8.46
C VAL A 41 -5.58 -0.42 7.01
N VAL A 42 -5.79 -1.45 6.20
CA VAL A 42 -6.18 -1.34 4.80
C VAL A 42 -7.60 -1.86 4.65
N LYS A 43 -8.50 -1.02 4.12
CA LYS A 43 -9.93 -1.34 3.97
C LYS A 43 -10.38 -1.20 2.53
N ASP A 44 -11.37 -1.98 2.15
CA ASP A 44 -12.06 -1.81 0.87
C ASP A 44 -13.06 -0.64 0.90
N ALA A 45 -13.70 -0.39 -0.24
CA ALA A 45 -14.74 0.62 -0.38
C ALA A 45 -15.97 0.40 0.51
N ASN A 46 -16.20 -0.83 0.99
CA ASN A 46 -17.30 -1.17 1.88
C ASN A 46 -16.91 -1.02 3.36
N GLY A 47 -15.66 -0.66 3.65
CA GLY A 47 -15.12 -0.56 5.00
C GLY A 47 -14.68 -1.91 5.60
N ALA A 48 -14.70 -2.99 4.84
CA ALA A 48 -14.18 -4.28 5.27
C ALA A 48 -12.65 -4.24 5.34
N ALA A 49 -12.07 -4.72 6.44
CA ALA A 49 -10.62 -4.81 6.58
C ALA A 49 -10.07 -5.90 5.66
N ILE A 50 -9.11 -5.52 4.82
CA ILE A 50 -8.40 -6.40 3.88
C ILE A 50 -7.05 -6.81 4.47
N LEU A 51 -6.36 -5.87 5.12
CA LEU A 51 -5.12 -6.13 5.83
C LEU A 51 -5.01 -5.29 7.09
N ARG A 52 -4.29 -5.83 8.07
CA ARG A 52 -3.77 -5.10 9.22
C ARG A 52 -2.26 -5.30 9.30
N ALA A 53 -1.50 -4.27 9.62
CA ALA A 53 -0.07 -4.41 9.90
C ALA A 53 0.25 -3.80 11.26
N ASP A 54 0.68 -4.65 12.19
CA ASP A 54 0.95 -4.26 13.58
C ASP A 54 2.46 -4.11 13.79
N ALA A 55 2.89 -3.05 14.46
CA ALA A 55 4.28 -2.89 14.88
C ALA A 55 4.62 -3.93 15.97
N ARG A 56 5.79 -4.59 15.84
CA ARG A 56 6.25 -5.56 16.85
C ARG A 56 7.23 -4.88 17.81
N GLU A 57 6.84 -4.78 19.08
CA GLU A 57 7.65 -4.24 20.19
C GLU A 57 8.09 -2.77 20.02
N TRP A 58 8.87 -2.23 20.96
CA TRP A 58 9.31 -0.83 21.03
C TRP A 58 10.10 -0.34 19.80
N SER A 59 10.43 -1.22 18.84
CA SER A 59 11.07 -0.90 17.56
C SER A 59 10.05 -0.45 16.51
N ARG A 60 9.45 0.71 16.76
CA ARG A 60 8.41 1.41 15.97
C ARG A 60 8.75 1.77 14.52
N LEU A 61 9.84 1.27 13.93
CA LEU A 61 10.28 1.69 12.57
C LEU A 61 10.88 0.57 11.72
N GLU A 62 11.17 -0.59 12.33
CA GLU A 62 12.02 -1.59 11.68
C GLU A 62 11.26 -2.81 11.20
N LYS A 63 10.13 -3.12 11.86
CA LYS A 63 9.41 -4.37 11.61
C LYS A 63 7.91 -4.25 11.90
N LYS A 64 7.11 -4.66 10.91
CA LYS A 64 5.66 -4.82 11.04
C LYS A 64 5.25 -6.25 10.71
N VAL A 65 4.27 -6.77 11.42
CA VAL A 65 3.67 -8.08 11.12
C VAL A 65 2.35 -7.84 10.40
N VAL A 66 2.17 -8.47 9.24
CA VAL A 66 1.00 -8.29 8.39
C VAL A 66 0.02 -9.45 8.61
N TYR A 67 -1.25 -9.10 8.75
CA TYR A 67 -2.37 -10.01 8.98
C TYR A 67 -3.47 -9.80 7.94
N ASP A 68 -4.11 -10.89 7.54
CA ASP A 68 -5.41 -10.94 6.84
C ASP A 68 -6.39 -11.59 7.83
N ASP A 69 -7.24 -10.77 8.44
CA ASP A 69 -8.01 -11.14 9.63
C ASP A 69 -7.09 -11.64 10.77
N GLU A 70 -7.28 -12.87 11.26
CA GLU A 70 -6.43 -13.48 12.29
C GLU A 70 -5.24 -14.27 11.71
N LEU A 71 -5.11 -14.35 10.37
CA LEU A 71 -4.02 -15.07 9.73
C LEU A 71 -2.79 -14.17 9.55
N GLN A 72 -1.69 -14.52 10.21
CA GLN A 72 -0.39 -13.89 9.94
C GLN A 72 0.12 -14.28 8.56
N LEU A 73 0.28 -13.28 7.68
CA LEU A 73 0.73 -13.46 6.29
C LEU A 73 2.26 -13.36 6.15
N GLY A 74 2.89 -12.54 6.98
CA GLY A 74 4.32 -12.27 6.88
C GLY A 74 4.75 -11.04 7.66
N GLU A 75 5.93 -10.53 7.32
CA GLU A 75 6.55 -9.41 8.00
C GLU A 75 7.11 -8.41 6.99
N ILE A 76 6.85 -7.11 7.21
CA ILE A 76 7.55 -6.02 6.53
C ILE A 76 8.74 -5.64 7.39
N ARG A 77 9.93 -5.54 6.79
CA ARG A 77 11.16 -5.21 7.49
C ARG A 77 12.11 -4.39 6.63
N ASP A 78 13.03 -3.70 7.29
CA ASP A 78 14.20 -3.13 6.60
C ASP A 78 15.07 -4.26 6.02
N ALA A 79 15.48 -4.12 4.77
CA ALA A 79 16.53 -4.96 4.23
C ALA A 79 17.87 -4.42 4.75
N LEU A 80 18.35 -4.97 5.87
CA LEU A 80 19.54 -4.60 6.67
C LEU A 80 20.80 -4.14 5.89
N ALA A 81 20.94 -4.50 4.61
CA ALA A 81 22.07 -4.11 3.77
C ALA A 81 21.92 -2.74 3.09
N LEU A 82 20.71 -2.19 2.94
CA LEU A 82 20.44 -0.95 2.22
C LEU A 82 19.33 -0.17 2.93
N HIS A 83 19.68 0.91 3.65
CA HIS A 83 18.76 1.90 4.28
C HIS A 83 17.79 2.62 3.30
N ARG A 84 17.62 2.09 2.09
CA ARG A 84 16.75 2.55 1.02
C ARG A 84 15.83 1.45 0.49
N THR A 85 15.78 0.31 1.17
CA THR A 85 15.01 -0.87 0.75
C THR A 85 14.19 -1.39 1.92
N VAL A 86 12.89 -1.55 1.70
CA VAL A 86 11.98 -2.24 2.60
C VAL A 86 11.50 -3.50 1.89
N GLU A 87 11.46 -4.63 2.59
CA GLU A 87 10.98 -5.88 2.03
C GLU A 87 9.82 -6.45 2.84
N PHE A 88 8.85 -7.03 2.14
CA PHE A 88 7.86 -7.91 2.72
C PHE A 88 8.28 -9.37 2.51
N VAL A 89 8.31 -10.12 3.60
CA VAL A 89 8.65 -11.55 3.63
C VAL A 89 7.45 -12.31 4.18
N GLY A 90 6.78 -13.06 3.31
CA GLY A 90 5.63 -13.90 3.66
C GLY A 90 5.56 -15.16 2.79
N GLY A 91 5.30 -16.32 3.39
CA GLY A 91 5.25 -17.61 2.69
C GLY A 91 6.60 -18.10 2.14
N ALA A 92 6.58 -19.16 1.32
CA ALA A 92 7.78 -19.84 0.77
C ALA A 92 8.35 -19.18 -0.51
N GLY A 93 7.94 -17.95 -0.83
CA GLY A 93 8.24 -17.27 -2.10
C GLY A 93 9.40 -16.28 -2.05
N THR A 94 9.69 -15.66 -3.20
CA THR A 94 10.60 -14.51 -3.30
C THR A 94 10.01 -13.32 -2.54
N PRO A 95 10.80 -12.61 -1.70
CA PRO A 95 10.31 -11.45 -0.99
C PRO A 95 9.92 -10.33 -1.96
N LEU A 96 8.86 -9.60 -1.61
CA LEU A 96 8.52 -8.36 -2.28
C LEU A 96 9.47 -7.28 -1.77
N LYS A 97 10.15 -6.56 -2.66
CA LYS A 97 11.09 -5.50 -2.29
C LYS A 97 10.62 -4.16 -2.83
N VAL A 98 10.70 -3.12 -2.01
CA VAL A 98 10.43 -1.73 -2.38
C VAL A 98 11.70 -0.94 -2.15
N GLU A 99 12.24 -0.36 -3.23
CA GLU A 99 13.50 0.36 -3.23
C GLU A 99 13.30 1.82 -3.64
N HIS A 100 13.95 2.75 -2.95
CA HIS A 100 14.05 4.14 -3.42
C HIS A 100 15.14 4.21 -4.49
N ARG A 101 14.71 4.13 -5.75
CA ARG A 101 15.56 4.07 -6.94
C ARG A 101 14.94 4.88 -8.06
N ARG A 102 15.57 6.01 -8.38
CA ARG A 102 15.17 6.84 -9.51
C ARG A 102 15.37 6.07 -10.82
N SER A 103 14.33 6.01 -11.63
CA SER A 103 14.30 5.37 -12.95
C SER A 103 13.29 6.09 -13.85
N GLU A 104 13.20 5.70 -15.12
CA GLU A 104 12.21 6.23 -16.05
C GLU A 104 11.36 5.07 -16.59
N VAL A 105 10.03 5.21 -16.54
CA VAL A 105 9.07 4.24 -17.09
C VAL A 105 8.04 5.01 -17.91
N GLY A 106 7.89 4.65 -19.19
CA GLY A 106 6.96 5.33 -20.10
C GLY A 106 7.22 6.84 -20.24
N GLY A 107 8.48 7.27 -20.17
CA GLY A 107 8.87 8.69 -20.24
C GLY A 107 8.56 9.51 -18.98
N ARG A 108 8.21 8.87 -17.86
CA ARG A 108 7.97 9.52 -16.57
C ARG A 108 9.00 9.07 -15.54
N GLU A 109 9.49 10.00 -14.72
CA GLU A 109 10.41 9.69 -13.63
C GLU A 109 9.69 8.91 -12.52
N ALA A 110 10.22 7.73 -12.20
CA ALA A 110 9.79 6.89 -11.10
C ALA A 110 10.77 7.02 -9.93
N ALA A 111 10.27 7.32 -8.73
CA ALA A 111 11.07 7.48 -7.53
C ALA A 111 11.34 6.17 -6.80
N PHE A 112 10.43 5.20 -6.94
CA PHE A 112 10.53 3.90 -6.29
C PHE A 112 10.33 2.75 -7.28
N ARG A 113 10.97 1.63 -6.97
CA ARG A 113 10.86 0.36 -7.68
C ARG A 113 10.28 -0.69 -6.75
N VAL A 114 9.30 -1.44 -7.20
CA VAL A 114 8.74 -2.60 -6.49
C VAL A 114 9.13 -3.86 -7.25
N ASP A 115 9.83 -4.78 -6.62
CA ASP A 115 10.23 -6.07 -7.19
C ASP A 115 9.43 -7.21 -6.55
N LEU A 116 8.70 -7.95 -7.38
CA LEU A 116 7.90 -9.13 -7.02
C LEU A 116 8.58 -10.43 -7.47
N GLY A 117 9.87 -10.39 -7.79
CA GLY A 117 10.70 -11.47 -8.30
C GLY A 117 10.55 -11.71 -9.81
N LYS A 118 9.31 -11.86 -10.29
CA LYS A 118 9.02 -12.07 -11.73
C LYS A 118 8.49 -10.83 -12.44
N LEU A 119 8.07 -9.82 -11.68
CA LEU A 119 7.51 -8.59 -12.18
C LEU A 119 8.11 -7.43 -11.40
N THR A 120 8.41 -6.33 -12.09
CA THR A 120 8.74 -5.06 -11.47
C THR A 120 7.60 -4.06 -11.69
N LEU A 121 7.31 -3.25 -10.68
CA LEU A 121 6.49 -2.05 -10.79
C LEU A 121 7.34 -0.80 -10.52
N ALA A 122 6.87 0.32 -11.04
CA ALA A 122 7.46 1.64 -10.80
C ALA A 122 6.43 2.56 -10.16
N VAL A 123 6.88 3.39 -9.21
CA VAL A 123 6.05 4.41 -8.57
C VAL A 123 6.42 5.76 -9.13
N VAL A 124 5.48 6.36 -9.86
CA VAL A 124 5.66 7.59 -10.62
C VAL A 124 4.83 8.71 -9.99
N GLY A 125 5.47 9.85 -9.71
CA GLY A 125 4.82 11.00 -9.07
C GLY A 125 5.41 11.34 -7.70
N ASP A 126 4.64 12.09 -6.90
CA ASP A 126 5.05 12.54 -5.57
C ASP A 126 4.31 11.77 -4.47
N TRP A 127 5.04 10.86 -3.80
CA TRP A 127 4.50 10.06 -2.69
C TRP A 127 4.11 10.93 -1.49
N LYS A 128 4.88 11.99 -1.18
CA LYS A 128 4.58 12.88 -0.04
C LYS A 128 3.27 13.64 -0.24
N ALA A 129 2.94 13.95 -1.48
CA ALA A 129 1.66 14.55 -1.84
C ALA A 129 0.53 13.51 -2.00
N HIS A 130 0.82 12.22 -1.82
CA HIS A 130 -0.06 11.09 -2.14
C HIS A 130 -0.71 11.26 -3.53
N ALA A 131 0.10 11.63 -4.52
CA ALA A 131 -0.31 11.85 -5.90
C ALA A 131 0.61 11.03 -6.80
N VAL A 132 0.44 9.70 -6.75
CA VAL A 132 1.29 8.76 -7.47
C VAL A 132 0.49 7.76 -8.30
N ASP A 133 1.11 7.32 -9.39
CA ASP A 133 0.71 6.16 -10.15
C ASP A 133 1.69 5.02 -9.88
N ILE A 134 1.17 3.84 -9.59
CA ILE A 134 1.92 2.58 -9.60
C ILE A 134 1.69 1.95 -10.97
N VAL A 135 2.77 1.76 -11.72
CA VAL A 135 2.72 1.28 -13.12
C VAL A 135 3.58 0.02 -13.30
N SER A 136 3.19 -0.83 -14.26
CA SER A 136 4.02 -1.95 -14.70
C SER A 136 5.20 -1.47 -15.57
N GLU A 137 6.15 -2.35 -15.86
CA GLU A 137 7.27 -2.04 -16.78
C GLU A 137 6.80 -1.62 -18.18
N ASP A 138 5.68 -2.15 -18.65
CA ASP A 138 5.05 -1.79 -19.93
C ASP A 138 4.29 -0.45 -19.88
N GLY A 139 4.25 0.22 -18.72
CA GLY A 139 3.55 1.48 -18.50
C GLY A 139 2.06 1.34 -18.16
N GLY A 140 1.56 0.11 -18.01
CA GLY A 140 0.16 -0.15 -17.64
C GLY A 140 -0.12 0.30 -16.20
N LEU A 141 -1.21 1.03 -16.00
CA LEU A 141 -1.60 1.56 -14.68
C LEU A 141 -2.14 0.44 -13.78
N VAL A 142 -1.41 0.14 -12.70
CA VAL A 142 -1.75 -0.92 -11.73
C VAL A 142 -2.55 -0.36 -10.56
N ALA A 143 -2.14 0.80 -10.04
CA ALA A 143 -2.89 1.49 -8.99
C ALA A 143 -2.61 3.00 -9.04
N ARG A 144 -3.54 3.78 -8.50
CA ARG A 144 -3.41 5.23 -8.37
C ARG A 144 -3.67 5.64 -6.94
N VAL A 145 -2.74 6.36 -6.36
CA VAL A 145 -2.86 6.92 -5.01
C VAL A 145 -3.26 8.38 -5.14
N THR A 146 -4.30 8.76 -4.41
CA THR A 146 -4.78 10.14 -4.34
C THR A 146 -5.07 10.54 -2.91
N HIS A 147 -4.56 11.70 -2.52
CA HIS A 147 -5.01 12.38 -1.31
C HIS A 147 -6.42 12.95 -1.52
N ASP A 148 -7.41 12.48 -0.76
CA ASP A 148 -8.74 13.09 -0.77
C ASP A 148 -8.96 13.89 0.52
N ARG A 149 -8.77 15.21 0.43
CA ARG A 149 -9.05 16.13 1.54
C ARG A 149 -10.55 16.25 1.86
N ALA A 150 -11.44 15.95 0.91
CA ALA A 150 -12.88 16.02 1.13
C ALA A 150 -13.39 14.79 1.89
N THR A 151 -12.85 13.60 1.60
CA THR A 151 -13.16 12.36 2.35
C THR A 151 -12.71 12.44 3.83
N LEU A 152 -11.69 13.23 4.16
CA LEU A 152 -11.30 13.51 5.55
C LEU A 152 -12.34 14.34 6.33
N HIS A 153 -13.17 15.13 5.63
CA HIS A 153 -14.21 15.99 6.22
C HIS A 153 -15.59 15.31 6.38
N GLU A 154 -15.84 14.21 5.65
CA GLU A 154 -17.13 13.48 5.67
C GLU A 154 -17.16 12.28 6.66
N GLY A 155 -16.20 12.20 7.59
CA GLY A 155 -16.45 11.55 8.88
C GLY A 155 -16.59 10.03 8.87
N MET A 156 -15.69 9.30 8.21
CA MET A 156 -15.59 7.85 8.42
C MET A 156 -14.14 7.39 8.64
N TYR A 157 -13.62 7.65 9.84
CA TYR A 157 -12.45 6.94 10.35
C TYR A 157 -12.93 5.70 11.09
N VAL A 158 -12.57 4.53 10.58
CA VAL A 158 -12.99 3.25 11.13
C VAL A 158 -11.82 2.69 11.92
N THR A 159 -11.99 2.60 13.24
CA THR A 159 -11.05 1.92 14.13
C THR A 159 -11.11 0.40 13.93
N SER A 160 -10.05 -0.32 14.31
CA SER A 160 -9.97 -1.79 14.36
C SER A 160 -11.06 -2.49 15.18
N GLN A 161 -11.96 -1.74 15.86
CA GLN A 161 -13.10 -2.26 16.61
C GLN A 161 -14.45 -2.14 15.89
N GLY A 162 -14.48 -1.77 14.60
CA GLY A 162 -15.74 -1.63 13.85
C GLY A 162 -16.67 -0.52 14.36
N LYS A 163 -16.15 0.39 15.21
CA LYS A 163 -16.88 1.55 15.70
C LYS A 163 -16.45 2.79 14.91
N THR A 164 -17.38 3.36 14.18
CA THR A 164 -17.30 4.70 13.58
C THR A 164 -17.29 5.72 14.71
N LYS A 165 -16.13 6.30 15.02
CA LYS A 165 -16.03 7.45 15.92
C LYS A 165 -15.74 8.69 15.08
N ILE A 166 -16.61 9.69 15.20
CA ILE A 166 -16.34 11.04 14.74
C ILE A 166 -15.44 11.68 15.82
N GLY A 167 -14.15 11.89 15.53
CA GLY A 167 -13.34 12.83 16.31
C GLY A 167 -12.01 12.38 16.94
N GLU A 168 -11.42 11.22 16.60
CA GLU A 168 -10.04 10.89 17.00
C GLU A 168 -9.21 10.63 15.73
N ALA A 169 -8.18 11.46 15.52
CA ALA A 169 -7.45 11.61 14.27
C ALA A 169 -6.69 10.35 13.85
N ALA A 170 -7.04 9.78 12.69
CA ALA A 170 -6.06 9.07 11.88
C ALA A 170 -5.30 10.15 11.10
N GLU A 171 -4.01 10.39 11.39
CA GLU A 171 -3.29 11.53 10.80
C GLU A 171 -3.07 11.40 9.29
N THR A 172 -3.20 10.21 8.71
CA THR A 172 -3.11 10.03 7.25
C THR A 172 -4.00 8.90 6.78
N GLN A 173 -5.10 9.27 6.12
CA GLN A 173 -5.91 8.35 5.31
C GLN A 173 -5.82 8.80 3.85
N TYR A 174 -5.38 7.91 2.98
CA TYR A 174 -5.39 8.15 1.54
C TYR A 174 -6.12 7.04 0.79
N LYS A 175 -6.62 7.42 -0.39
CA LYS A 175 -7.38 6.54 -1.27
C LYS A 175 -6.44 5.95 -2.31
N VAL A 176 -6.59 4.65 -2.56
CA VAL A 176 -5.87 3.94 -3.62
C VAL A 176 -6.88 3.27 -4.53
N GLU A 177 -6.91 3.65 -5.80
CA GLU A 177 -7.70 2.99 -6.83
C GLU A 177 -6.85 1.92 -7.48
N VAL A 178 -7.33 0.68 -7.47
CA VAL A 178 -6.60 -0.50 -7.93
C VAL A 178 -7.22 -1.03 -9.21
N ALA A 179 -6.38 -1.35 -10.18
CA ALA A 179 -6.81 -1.89 -11.46
C ALA A 179 -7.50 -3.26 -11.31
N PRO A 180 -8.34 -3.65 -12.28
CA PRO A 180 -8.89 -5.00 -12.34
C PRO A 180 -7.77 -6.05 -12.33
N ARG A 181 -8.04 -7.21 -11.72
CA ARG A 181 -7.16 -8.38 -11.66
C ARG A 181 -5.84 -8.14 -10.92
N VAL A 182 -5.78 -7.06 -10.14
CA VAL A 182 -4.70 -6.79 -9.19
C VAL A 182 -5.20 -7.09 -7.79
N ASP A 183 -4.41 -7.84 -7.02
CA ASP A 183 -4.70 -8.21 -5.64
C ASP A 183 -4.61 -6.99 -4.73
N LEU A 184 -5.69 -6.72 -4.01
CA LEU A 184 -5.78 -5.58 -3.09
C LEU A 184 -4.75 -5.69 -1.96
N SER A 185 -4.48 -6.90 -1.45
CA SER A 185 -3.49 -7.09 -0.38
C SER A 185 -2.08 -6.78 -0.87
N LEU A 186 -1.76 -7.07 -2.13
CA LEU A 186 -0.48 -6.70 -2.72
C LEU A 186 -0.29 -5.18 -2.70
N ILE A 187 -1.28 -4.43 -3.18
CA ILE A 187 -1.19 -2.97 -3.23
C ILE A 187 -1.16 -2.37 -1.83
N GLY A 188 -1.94 -2.92 -0.89
CA GLY A 188 -1.89 -2.52 0.52
C GLY A 188 -0.49 -2.68 1.13
N ILE A 189 0.17 -3.83 0.90
CA ILE A 189 1.55 -4.07 1.38
C ILE A 189 2.54 -3.10 0.72
N VAL A 190 2.44 -2.84 -0.58
CA VAL A 190 3.30 -1.88 -1.29
C VAL A 190 3.17 -0.48 -0.68
N CYS A 191 1.94 -0.04 -0.42
CA CYS A 191 1.65 1.25 0.22
C CYS A 191 2.33 1.37 1.59
N ILE A 192 2.18 0.36 2.45
CA ILE A 192 2.80 0.35 3.79
C ILE A 192 4.34 0.37 3.67
N CYS A 193 4.92 -0.39 2.74
CA CYS A 193 6.37 -0.38 2.50
C CYS A 193 6.87 1.00 2.04
N LEU A 194 6.11 1.70 1.19
CA LEU A 194 6.45 3.05 0.72
C LEU A 194 6.38 4.08 1.86
N ASP A 195 5.36 4.01 2.71
CA ASP A 195 5.24 4.88 3.89
C ASP A 195 6.42 4.66 4.86
N MET A 196 6.75 3.40 5.18
CA MET A 196 7.92 3.07 5.99
C MET A 196 9.22 3.61 5.39
N LEU A 197 9.39 3.48 4.07
CA LEU A 197 10.58 3.96 3.38
C LEU A 197 10.65 5.49 3.35
N GLN A 198 9.51 6.16 3.19
CA GLN A 198 9.40 7.63 3.18
C GLN A 198 9.75 8.24 4.55
N GLN A 199 9.32 7.59 5.64
CA GLN A 199 9.65 7.99 7.02
C GLN A 199 11.16 7.89 7.30
N LYS A 200 11.88 6.99 6.62
CA LYS A 200 13.35 6.82 6.78
C LYS A 200 14.18 7.82 5.98
N VAL A 201 13.63 8.37 4.90
CA VAL A 201 14.33 9.30 3.99
C VAL A 201 14.17 10.76 4.45
N CYS A 202 13.26 11.06 5.38
CA CYS A 202 13.06 12.38 5.98
C CYS A 202 13.68 12.47 7.36
#